data_AF-A0A6N9U0Q0-F1
#
_entry.id   AF-A0A6N9U0Q0-F1
#
_cell.length_a   1.000
_cell.length_b   1.000
_cell.length_c   1.000
_cell.angle_alpha   90.00
_cell.angle_beta   90.00
_cell.angle_gamma   90.00
#
_symmetry.space_group_name_H-M   'P 1'
#
loop_
_entity.id
_entity.type
_entity.pdbx_description
1 polymer ?
#
loop_
_entity_poly.entity_id
_entity_poly.type
_entity_poly.pdbx_seq_one_letter_code
_entity_poly.pdbx_strand_id
1 'polypeptide(L)'
;MSTSHGKSPGLLRQPKAVWAVAFACVISFMGIGLVDPILPALADSLDATPSQVSLLFSSYLIVTAVAMLFVGWISSRIGAKRTMVAGLAVIVVFAALAGATGSINGIVGFRAGWGLGNAMFIATSLAVIVASASGGFSGAIILYETALGLGIAVGPLLGGELGAISWRGPFFGVAVLMAVALVATLVLVPSTPKPERPTSPIAPLKALRHRGLLTMGIMALLYNWGFFTMLGYAPYPMELEAHQLGLVFTGWGLLVAAFSVFFAPRLQARYGTAPVLYANLFGLAVVMAVIAAGVETPTVVIVAVIASGAFIGINNTLTTQAVMLVSPVERPVASSAYGFLRFIGGGLAPYVAGKLADATDLGVPFYLGAATFLLAIPVLASGHRLLVRAERSTGDDEPVGPSLVPVGRTAEPGSRPVVVAVGPHDRAAAVVDAAALLARATDSPLEVVHVRQTAVVEEQAVDTETDEQARAAVGAHLDRLAAQGVRATGRVLTVVGDHAAAG
;
A
#
# COMPACT_ATOMS: atom_id res chain seq x y z
N MET A 1 38.58 -16.01 15.16
CA MET A 1 37.76 -16.66 14.12
C MET A 1 36.60 -15.75 13.81
N SER A 2 36.60 -15.13 12.63
CA SER A 2 35.55 -14.19 12.18
C SER A 2 34.35 -15.00 11.69
N THR A 3 33.21 -14.90 12.38
CA THR A 3 31.95 -15.49 11.95
C THR A 3 31.36 -14.64 10.83
N SER A 4 31.18 -15.26 9.67
CA SER A 4 30.61 -14.66 8.47
C SER A 4 29.27 -14.00 8.76
N HIS A 5 29.17 -12.70 8.50
CA HIS A 5 27.90 -11.99 8.46
C HIS A 5 27.02 -12.63 7.37
N GLY A 6 25.89 -13.20 7.76
CA GLY A 6 24.90 -13.74 6.85
C GLY A 6 24.39 -12.62 5.96
N LYS A 7 24.66 -12.71 4.65
CA LYS A 7 24.03 -11.84 3.64
C LYS A 7 22.52 -11.84 3.86
N SER A 8 21.92 -10.66 4.00
CA SER A 8 20.47 -10.48 3.94
C SER A 8 19.92 -11.31 2.78
N PRO A 9 18.88 -12.14 2.97
CA PRO A 9 18.35 -12.96 1.89
C PRO A 9 18.03 -12.06 0.70
N GLY A 10 18.62 -12.35 -0.46
CA GLY A 10 18.36 -11.56 -1.67
C GLY A 10 16.86 -11.53 -1.97
N LEU A 11 16.38 -10.44 -2.56
CA LEU A 11 14.96 -10.20 -2.87
C LEU A 11 14.25 -11.39 -3.56
N LEU A 12 15.02 -12.20 -4.31
CA LEU A 12 14.54 -13.38 -5.04
C LEU A 12 14.48 -14.68 -4.20
N ARG A 13 15.10 -14.72 -3.02
CA ARG A 13 15.11 -15.87 -2.10
C ARG A 13 14.06 -15.69 -1.00
N GLN A 14 12.80 -15.57 -1.41
CA GLN A 14 11.66 -15.51 -0.50
C GLN A 14 10.97 -16.89 -0.34
N PRO A 15 10.28 -17.14 0.79
CA PRO A 15 9.53 -18.37 0.99
C PRO A 15 8.41 -18.53 -0.04
N LYS A 16 8.00 -19.78 -0.29
CA LYS A 16 6.92 -20.08 -1.25
C LYS A 16 5.60 -19.35 -0.93
N ALA A 17 5.32 -19.12 0.35
CA ALA A 17 4.16 -18.35 0.82
C ALA A 17 4.15 -16.93 0.24
N VAL A 18 5.30 -16.26 0.24
CA VAL A 18 5.44 -14.89 -0.26
C VAL A 18 5.18 -14.82 -1.75
N TRP A 19 5.72 -15.76 -2.52
CA TRP A 19 5.46 -15.83 -3.96
C TRP A 19 4.00 -16.15 -4.28
N ALA A 20 3.33 -16.97 -3.45
CA ALA A 20 1.89 -17.22 -3.59
C ALA A 20 1.06 -15.95 -3.40
N VAL A 21 1.38 -15.15 -2.36
CA VAL A 21 0.70 -13.87 -2.10
C VAL A 21 1.06 -12.84 -3.16
N ALA A 22 2.32 -12.73 -3.56
CA ALA A 22 2.75 -11.82 -4.62
C ALA A 22 2.07 -12.13 -5.95
N PHE A 23 1.97 -13.42 -6.31
CA PHE A 23 1.20 -13.85 -7.49
C PHE A 23 -0.27 -13.43 -7.37
N ALA A 24 -0.91 -13.70 -6.24
CA ALA A 24 -2.28 -13.26 -5.99
C ALA A 24 -2.43 -11.73 -6.14
N CYS A 25 -1.46 -10.95 -5.64
CA CYS A 25 -1.44 -9.49 -5.77
C CYS A 25 -1.38 -9.07 -7.24
N VAL A 26 -0.46 -9.63 -8.03
CA VAL A 26 -0.36 -9.35 -9.47
C VAL A 26 -1.73 -9.54 -10.12
N ILE A 27 -2.36 -10.71 -9.94
CA ILE A 27 -3.65 -11.02 -10.58
C ILE A 27 -4.78 -10.11 -10.06
N SER A 28 -4.78 -9.73 -8.78
CA SER A 28 -5.82 -8.86 -8.21
C SER A 28 -5.76 -7.45 -8.78
N PHE A 29 -4.57 -6.86 -8.84
CA PHE A 29 -4.38 -5.53 -9.42
C PHE A 29 -4.59 -5.53 -10.93
N MET A 30 -4.21 -6.63 -11.59
CA MET A 30 -4.51 -6.89 -12.99
C MET A 30 -6.00 -6.80 -13.31
N GLY A 31 -6.84 -7.38 -12.45
CA GLY A 31 -8.30 -7.42 -12.63
C GLY A 31 -9.00 -6.06 -12.66
N ILE A 32 -8.33 -4.98 -12.24
CA ILE A 32 -8.87 -3.62 -12.35
C ILE A 32 -8.79 -3.13 -13.80
N GLY A 33 -7.65 -3.32 -14.47
CA GLY A 33 -7.41 -2.80 -15.83
C GLY A 33 -7.58 -3.83 -16.96
N LEU A 34 -7.79 -5.10 -16.62
CA LEU A 34 -7.96 -6.19 -17.59
C LEU A 34 -9.30 -6.14 -18.35
N VAL A 35 -10.28 -5.38 -17.84
CA VAL A 35 -11.60 -5.21 -18.48
C VAL A 35 -11.62 -3.99 -19.42
N ASP A 36 -10.67 -3.06 -19.29
CA ASP A 36 -10.65 -1.79 -20.02
C ASP A 36 -10.59 -1.98 -21.56
N PRO A 37 -9.74 -2.87 -22.09
CA PRO A 37 -9.62 -3.06 -23.54
C PRO A 37 -10.84 -3.72 -24.18
N ILE A 38 -11.72 -4.36 -23.39
CA ILE A 38 -12.89 -5.07 -23.92
C ILE A 38 -14.18 -4.26 -23.81
N LEU A 39 -14.17 -3.05 -23.25
CA LEU A 39 -15.39 -2.27 -23.05
C LEU A 39 -16.14 -1.98 -24.37
N PRO A 40 -15.47 -1.56 -25.46
CA PRO A 40 -16.18 -1.33 -26.72
C PRO A 40 -16.79 -2.64 -27.27
N ALA A 41 -16.01 -3.72 -27.32
CA ALA A 41 -16.48 -5.02 -27.79
C ALA A 41 -17.65 -5.58 -26.95
N LEU A 42 -17.65 -5.32 -25.63
CA LEU A 42 -18.74 -5.69 -24.73
C LEU A 42 -20.00 -4.85 -24.99
N ALA A 43 -19.84 -3.54 -25.21
CA ALA A 43 -20.93 -2.62 -25.54
C ALA A 43 -21.65 -3.09 -26.82
N ASP A 44 -20.88 -3.33 -27.88
CA ASP A 44 -21.38 -3.76 -29.18
C ASP A 44 -22.06 -5.14 -29.11
N SER A 45 -21.46 -6.09 -28.40
CA SER A 45 -21.98 -7.47 -28.31
C SER A 45 -23.28 -7.60 -27.52
N LEU A 46 -23.54 -6.69 -26.57
CA LEU A 46 -24.70 -6.73 -25.68
C LEU A 46 -25.71 -5.61 -25.96
N ASP A 47 -25.52 -4.85 -27.04
CA ASP A 47 -26.32 -3.68 -27.40
C ASP A 47 -26.49 -2.73 -26.19
N ALA A 48 -25.36 -2.46 -25.52
CA ALA A 48 -25.32 -1.69 -24.28
C ALA A 48 -24.70 -0.31 -24.52
N THR A 49 -25.26 0.71 -23.89
CA THR A 49 -24.70 2.07 -23.97
C THR A 49 -23.36 2.16 -23.22
N PRO A 50 -22.48 3.13 -23.57
CA PRO A 50 -21.24 3.38 -22.84
C PRO A 50 -21.47 3.61 -21.33
N SER A 51 -22.59 4.25 -20.95
CA SER A 51 -22.97 4.42 -19.55
C SER A 51 -23.34 3.13 -18.84
N GLN A 52 -24.00 2.18 -19.53
CA GLN A 52 -24.29 0.85 -18.98
C GLN A 52 -23.02 0.02 -18.80
N VAL A 53 -22.10 0.08 -19.77
CA VAL A 53 -20.81 -0.62 -19.67
C VAL A 53 -19.91 -0.01 -18.59
N SER A 54 -19.93 1.31 -18.43
CA SER A 54 -19.19 1.99 -17.36
C SER A 54 -19.62 1.57 -15.94
N LEU A 55 -20.86 1.07 -15.78
CA LEU A 55 -21.33 0.52 -14.49
C LEU A 55 -20.50 -0.70 -14.04
N LEU A 56 -19.77 -1.38 -14.93
CA LEU A 56 -18.86 -2.47 -14.55
C LEU A 56 -17.70 -1.98 -13.68
N PHE A 57 -17.25 -0.73 -13.87
CA PHE A 57 -16.28 -0.09 -12.97
C PHE A 57 -16.97 0.43 -11.73
N SER A 58 -18.09 1.13 -11.91
CA SER A 58 -18.80 1.77 -10.80
C SER A 58 -19.22 0.75 -9.75
N SER A 59 -19.87 -0.34 -10.16
CA SER A 59 -20.29 -1.42 -9.25
C SER A 59 -19.11 -2.03 -8.49
N TYR A 60 -18.03 -2.34 -9.20
CA TYR A 60 -16.81 -2.90 -8.61
C TYR A 60 -16.16 -1.96 -7.60
N LEU A 61 -15.91 -0.71 -7.99
CA LEU A 61 -15.18 0.27 -7.17
C LEU A 61 -16.03 0.78 -6.00
N ILE A 62 -17.33 1.02 -6.19
CA ILE A 62 -18.22 1.46 -5.11
C ILE A 62 -18.35 0.37 -4.04
N VAL A 63 -18.57 -0.88 -4.45
CA VAL A 63 -18.64 -1.98 -3.48
C VAL A 63 -17.28 -2.20 -2.82
N THR A 64 -16.18 -2.08 -3.55
CA THR A 64 -14.83 -2.10 -2.97
C THR A 64 -14.66 -1.01 -1.91
N ALA A 65 -15.07 0.23 -2.21
CA ALA A 65 -14.97 1.38 -1.32
C ALA A 65 -15.73 1.13 -0.01
N VAL A 66 -17.00 0.76 -0.13
CA VAL A 66 -17.87 0.52 1.03
C VAL A 66 -17.37 -0.67 1.84
N ALA A 67 -16.97 -1.75 1.18
CA ALA A 67 -16.44 -2.94 1.85
C ALA A 67 -15.18 -2.63 2.66
N MET A 68 -14.26 -1.82 2.13
CA MET A 68 -13.01 -1.44 2.83
C MET A 68 -13.23 -0.86 4.23
N LEU A 69 -14.36 -0.21 4.50
CA LEU A 69 -14.71 0.28 5.84
C LEU A 69 -14.87 -0.85 6.87
N PHE A 70 -15.29 -2.03 6.42
CA PHE A 70 -15.62 -3.16 7.28
C PHE A 70 -14.57 -4.28 7.24
N VAL A 71 -13.77 -4.38 6.18
CA VAL A 71 -12.80 -5.48 6.04
C VAL A 71 -11.80 -5.53 7.20
N GLY A 72 -11.33 -4.39 7.71
CA GLY A 72 -10.44 -4.36 8.87
C GLY A 72 -11.06 -5.03 10.11
N TRP A 73 -12.35 -4.80 10.35
CA TRP A 73 -13.11 -5.42 11.44
C TRP A 73 -13.34 -6.92 11.20
N ILE A 74 -13.60 -7.34 9.96
CA ILE A 74 -13.70 -8.77 9.62
C ILE A 74 -12.34 -9.45 9.86
N SER A 75 -11.27 -8.88 9.29
CA SER A 75 -9.90 -9.38 9.38
C SER A 75 -9.42 -9.52 10.81
N SER A 76 -9.70 -8.55 11.68
CA SER A 76 -9.29 -8.66 13.08
C SER A 76 -9.99 -9.79 13.85
N ARG A 77 -11.19 -10.22 13.43
CA ARG A 77 -11.93 -11.33 14.08
C ARG A 77 -11.55 -12.71 13.56
N ILE A 78 -11.48 -12.87 12.24
CA ILE A 78 -11.26 -14.19 11.61
C ILE A 78 -9.81 -14.43 11.21
N GLY A 79 -8.98 -13.39 11.21
CA GLY A 79 -7.55 -13.42 10.87
C GLY A 79 -7.29 -13.10 9.39
N ALA A 80 -6.14 -12.50 9.10
CA ALA A 80 -5.78 -12.00 7.78
C ALA A 80 -5.79 -13.10 6.68
N LYS A 81 -5.21 -14.28 6.95
CA LYS A 81 -5.23 -15.40 5.98
C LYS A 81 -6.66 -15.81 5.60
N ARG A 82 -7.57 -15.94 6.57
CA ARG A 82 -8.94 -16.41 6.32
C ARG A 82 -9.73 -15.38 5.52
N THR A 83 -9.59 -14.10 5.85
CA THR A 83 -10.20 -13.01 5.08
C THR A 83 -9.65 -12.94 3.66
N MET A 84 -8.33 -13.09 3.47
CA MET A 84 -7.71 -13.11 2.14
C MET A 84 -8.24 -14.27 1.29
N VAL A 85 -8.31 -15.49 1.85
CA VAL A 85 -8.84 -16.69 1.19
C VAL A 85 -10.32 -16.52 0.84
N ALA A 86 -11.13 -15.96 1.75
CA ALA A 86 -12.53 -15.65 1.46
C ALA A 86 -12.65 -14.63 0.32
N GLY A 87 -11.80 -13.60 0.32
CA GLY A 87 -11.65 -12.63 -0.77
C GLY A 87 -11.40 -13.31 -2.11
N LEU A 88 -10.35 -14.14 -2.19
CA LEU A 88 -10.00 -14.88 -3.40
C LEU A 88 -11.13 -15.80 -3.89
N ALA A 89 -11.78 -16.53 -2.99
CA ALA A 89 -12.90 -17.41 -3.34
C ALA A 89 -14.08 -16.62 -3.94
N VAL A 90 -14.41 -15.47 -3.34
CA VAL A 90 -15.44 -14.56 -3.87
C VAL A 90 -15.04 -14.05 -5.25
N ILE A 91 -13.79 -13.61 -5.44
CA ILE A 91 -13.29 -13.16 -6.76
C ILE A 91 -13.47 -14.27 -7.82
N VAL A 92 -13.04 -15.50 -7.53
CA VAL A 92 -13.12 -16.62 -8.48
C VAL A 92 -14.56 -16.89 -8.92
N VAL A 93 -15.48 -17.00 -7.95
CA VAL A 93 -16.90 -17.30 -8.23
C VAL A 93 -17.51 -16.18 -9.05
N PHE A 94 -17.35 -14.93 -8.62
CA PHE A 94 -17.99 -13.79 -9.28
C PHE A 94 -17.37 -13.47 -10.65
N ALA A 95 -16.06 -13.67 -10.85
CA ALA A 95 -15.42 -13.55 -12.16
C ALA A 95 -15.93 -14.62 -13.13
N ALA A 96 -16.08 -15.87 -12.69
CA ALA A 96 -16.63 -16.95 -13.52
C ALA A 96 -18.10 -16.68 -13.90
N LEU A 97 -18.91 -16.21 -12.95
CA LEU A 97 -20.31 -15.83 -13.20
C LEU A 97 -20.44 -14.64 -14.16
N ALA A 98 -19.55 -13.64 -14.03
CA ALA A 98 -19.47 -12.50 -14.95
C ALA A 98 -19.14 -12.94 -16.39
N GLY A 99 -18.21 -13.88 -16.57
CA GLY A 99 -17.91 -14.46 -17.88
C GLY A 99 -19.04 -15.34 -18.44
N ALA A 100 -19.86 -15.95 -17.58
CA ALA A 100 -20.95 -16.83 -18.00
C ALA A 100 -22.22 -16.07 -18.41
N THR A 101 -22.54 -14.93 -17.79
CA THR A 101 -23.80 -14.22 -18.02
C THR A 101 -23.92 -13.56 -19.39
N GLY A 102 -25.12 -13.62 -19.99
CA GLY A 102 -25.45 -12.98 -21.26
C GLY A 102 -26.05 -11.58 -21.15
N SER A 103 -26.11 -10.98 -19.96
CA SER A 103 -26.74 -9.66 -19.76
C SER A 103 -25.81 -8.66 -19.08
N ILE A 104 -25.84 -7.40 -19.53
CA ILE A 104 -25.03 -6.32 -18.98
C ILE A 104 -25.30 -6.11 -17.48
N ASN A 105 -26.57 -6.13 -17.07
CA ASN A 105 -26.96 -6.01 -15.67
C ASN A 105 -26.45 -7.17 -14.80
N GLY A 106 -26.41 -8.39 -15.36
CA GLY A 106 -25.79 -9.53 -14.70
C GLY A 106 -24.30 -9.31 -14.49
N ILE A 107 -23.58 -8.82 -15.51
CA ILE A 107 -22.13 -8.54 -15.40
C ILE A 107 -21.88 -7.47 -14.34
N VAL A 108 -22.68 -6.40 -14.33
CA VAL A 108 -22.59 -5.33 -13.31
C VAL A 108 -22.81 -5.89 -11.90
N GLY A 109 -23.83 -6.73 -11.69
CA GLY A 109 -24.07 -7.37 -10.40
C GLY A 109 -22.92 -8.28 -9.96
N PHE A 110 -22.34 -9.05 -10.90
CA PHE A 110 -21.22 -9.91 -10.57
C PHE A 110 -19.91 -9.13 -10.35
N ARG A 111 -19.72 -7.99 -11.04
CA ARG A 111 -18.62 -7.06 -10.79
C ARG A 111 -18.68 -6.43 -9.41
N ALA A 112 -19.88 -6.13 -8.90
CA ALA A 112 -20.07 -5.72 -7.50
C ALA A 112 -19.57 -6.80 -6.52
N GLY A 113 -19.98 -8.06 -6.71
CA GLY A 113 -19.52 -9.17 -5.87
C GLY A 113 -18.01 -9.42 -5.97
N TRP A 114 -17.43 -9.26 -7.16
CA TRP A 114 -15.99 -9.29 -7.34
C TRP A 114 -15.31 -8.16 -6.54
N GLY A 115 -15.84 -6.92 -6.58
CA GLY A 115 -15.32 -5.80 -5.79
C GLY A 115 -15.27 -6.08 -4.28
N LEU A 116 -16.27 -6.76 -3.74
CA LEU A 116 -16.27 -7.22 -2.35
C LEU A 116 -15.10 -8.17 -2.06
N GLY A 117 -14.87 -9.15 -2.94
CA GLY A 117 -13.74 -10.07 -2.83
C GLY A 117 -12.39 -9.36 -2.88
N ASN A 118 -12.26 -8.40 -3.80
CA ASN A 118 -11.05 -7.59 -3.97
C ASN A 118 -10.76 -6.70 -2.74
N ALA A 119 -11.78 -6.11 -2.11
CA ALA A 119 -11.59 -5.36 -0.86
C ALA A 119 -11.03 -6.24 0.27
N MET A 120 -11.58 -7.47 0.42
CA MET A 120 -11.08 -8.44 1.40
C MET A 120 -9.64 -8.84 1.14
N PHE A 121 -9.30 -9.08 -0.13
CA PHE A 121 -7.97 -9.44 -0.56
C PHE A 121 -6.95 -8.31 -0.32
N ILE A 122 -7.18 -7.11 -0.88
CA ILE A 122 -6.22 -6.00 -0.81
C ILE A 122 -5.88 -5.66 0.63
N ALA A 123 -6.90 -5.52 1.50
CA ALA A 123 -6.68 -5.10 2.89
C ALA A 123 -5.90 -6.13 3.74
N THR A 124 -5.77 -7.38 3.28
CA THR A 124 -5.09 -8.44 4.04
C THR A 124 -3.81 -8.95 3.38
N SER A 125 -3.67 -8.78 2.07
CA SER A 125 -2.53 -9.25 1.27
C SER A 125 -1.17 -8.72 1.77
N LEU A 126 -1.06 -7.42 2.06
CA LEU A 126 0.17 -6.82 2.60
C LEU A 126 0.51 -7.38 3.99
N ALA A 127 -0.47 -7.50 4.89
CA ALA A 127 -0.22 -8.06 6.21
C ALA A 127 0.28 -9.52 6.12
N VAL A 128 -0.27 -10.30 5.20
CA VAL A 128 0.17 -11.69 4.98
C VAL A 128 1.56 -11.75 4.30
N ILE A 129 1.85 -10.88 3.33
CA ILE A 129 3.17 -10.87 2.66
C ILE A 129 4.28 -10.48 3.64
N VAL A 130 4.03 -9.48 4.50
CA VAL A 130 4.95 -9.04 5.55
C VAL A 130 5.18 -10.15 6.56
N ALA A 131 4.11 -10.79 7.04
CA ALA A 131 4.21 -11.89 8.01
C ALA A 131 4.89 -13.15 7.45
N SER A 132 4.94 -13.31 6.13
CA SER A 132 5.53 -14.47 5.46
C SER A 132 6.94 -14.22 4.93
N ALA A 133 7.40 -12.96 4.86
CA ALA A 133 8.67 -12.59 4.24
C ALA A 133 9.88 -12.84 5.15
N SER A 134 10.97 -13.34 4.56
CA SER A 134 12.23 -13.57 5.26
C SER A 134 13.24 -12.43 5.08
N GLY A 135 12.95 -11.44 4.24
CA GLY A 135 13.80 -10.26 3.98
C GLY A 135 13.49 -9.04 4.86
N GLY A 136 12.78 -9.24 5.96
CA GLY A 136 12.27 -8.15 6.80
C GLY A 136 11.18 -7.32 6.12
N PHE A 137 10.71 -6.30 6.84
CA PHE A 137 9.59 -5.45 6.44
C PHE A 137 9.82 -4.73 5.11
N SER A 138 11.00 -4.14 4.92
CA SER A 138 11.35 -3.38 3.71
C SER A 138 11.34 -4.26 2.43
N GLY A 139 11.89 -5.48 2.51
CA GLY A 139 11.87 -6.41 1.37
C GLY A 139 10.47 -6.86 0.99
N ALA A 140 9.57 -7.01 1.97
CA ALA A 140 8.17 -7.38 1.74
C ALA A 140 7.40 -6.27 1.01
N ILE A 141 7.60 -5.01 1.42
CA ILE A 141 6.99 -3.85 0.75
C ILE A 141 7.46 -3.75 -0.70
N ILE A 142 8.77 -3.83 -0.94
CA ILE A 142 9.32 -3.75 -2.30
C ILE A 142 8.68 -4.82 -3.20
N LEU A 143 8.54 -6.05 -2.70
CA LEU A 143 7.91 -7.12 -3.47
C LEU A 143 6.42 -6.87 -3.71
N TYR A 144 5.70 -6.37 -2.72
CA TYR A 144 4.29 -6.01 -2.85
C TYR A 144 4.07 -4.92 -3.89
N GLU A 145 4.83 -3.83 -3.82
CA GLU A 145 4.77 -2.73 -4.79
C GLU A 145 5.19 -3.18 -6.20
N THR A 146 6.18 -4.09 -6.28
CA THR A 146 6.57 -4.71 -7.56
C THR A 146 5.42 -5.54 -8.15
N ALA A 147 4.75 -6.34 -7.32
CA ALA A 147 3.60 -7.13 -7.73
C ALA A 147 2.43 -6.25 -8.18
N LEU A 148 2.16 -5.16 -7.46
CA LEU A 148 1.16 -4.16 -7.82
C LEU A 148 1.48 -3.52 -9.17
N GLY A 149 2.71 -3.00 -9.34
CA GLY A 149 3.15 -2.37 -10.58
C GLY A 149 3.10 -3.31 -11.78
N LEU A 150 3.52 -4.57 -11.58
CA LEU A 150 3.43 -5.60 -12.61
C LEU A 150 1.98 -5.90 -12.99
N GLY A 151 1.07 -6.03 -12.01
CA GLY A 151 -0.36 -6.24 -12.26
C GLY A 151 -0.99 -5.13 -13.07
N ILE A 152 -0.70 -3.87 -12.74
CA ILE A 152 -1.21 -2.69 -13.48
C ILE A 152 -0.68 -2.66 -14.92
N ALA A 153 0.60 -2.98 -15.14
CA ALA A 153 1.20 -2.92 -16.48
C ALA A 153 0.77 -4.09 -17.39
N VAL A 154 0.67 -5.30 -16.84
CA VAL A 154 0.39 -6.53 -17.60
C VAL A 154 -1.11 -6.73 -17.83
N GLY A 155 -1.98 -6.18 -16.97
CA GLY A 155 -3.42 -6.42 -17.05
C GLY A 155 -4.09 -6.00 -18.33
N PRO A 156 -3.87 -4.78 -18.82
CA PRO A 156 -4.45 -4.37 -20.09
C PRO A 156 -3.92 -5.19 -21.27
N LEU A 157 -2.64 -5.60 -21.27
CA LEU A 157 -2.11 -6.48 -22.31
C LEU A 157 -2.88 -7.80 -22.34
N LEU A 158 -2.93 -8.52 -21.21
CA LEU A 158 -3.63 -9.80 -21.15
C LEU A 158 -5.14 -9.65 -21.37
N GLY A 159 -5.74 -8.54 -20.91
CA GLY A 159 -7.13 -8.20 -21.18
C GLY A 159 -7.41 -7.99 -22.67
N GLY A 160 -6.52 -7.31 -23.38
CA GLY A 160 -6.60 -7.11 -24.83
C GLY A 160 -6.42 -8.42 -25.60
N GLU A 161 -5.42 -9.24 -25.25
CA GLU A 161 -5.17 -10.54 -25.88
C GLU A 161 -6.34 -11.51 -25.69
N LEU A 162 -6.82 -11.67 -24.45
CA LEU A 162 -7.96 -12.53 -24.16
C LEU A 162 -9.26 -11.97 -24.78
N GLY A 163 -9.39 -10.64 -24.78
CA GLY A 163 -10.50 -9.91 -25.36
C GLY A 163 -10.61 -10.06 -26.87
N ALA A 164 -9.47 -10.14 -27.56
CA ALA A 164 -9.40 -10.38 -29.01
C ALA A 164 -9.95 -11.77 -29.41
N ILE A 165 -9.85 -12.76 -28.51
CA ILE A 165 -10.49 -14.08 -28.71
C ILE A 165 -11.99 -13.99 -28.41
N SER A 166 -12.33 -13.41 -27.26
CA SER A 166 -13.70 -13.14 -26.84
C SER A 166 -13.70 -12.14 -25.70
N TRP A 167 -14.65 -11.20 -25.68
CA TRP A 167 -14.84 -10.31 -24.53
C TRP A 167 -15.07 -11.06 -23.20
N ARG A 168 -15.48 -12.34 -23.25
CA ARG A 168 -15.61 -13.20 -22.07
C ARG A 168 -14.27 -13.70 -21.54
N GLY A 169 -13.26 -13.79 -22.39
CA GLY A 169 -11.93 -14.34 -22.11
C GLY A 169 -11.28 -13.74 -20.87
N PRO A 170 -11.23 -12.40 -20.72
CA PRO A 170 -10.65 -11.77 -19.53
C PRO A 170 -11.30 -12.20 -18.20
N PHE A 171 -12.63 -12.35 -18.16
CA PHE A 171 -13.34 -12.80 -16.96
C PHE A 171 -12.95 -14.23 -16.54
N PHE A 172 -12.94 -15.16 -17.49
CA PHE A 172 -12.51 -16.54 -17.23
C PHE A 172 -11.01 -16.64 -16.94
N GLY A 173 -10.19 -15.84 -17.61
CA GLY A 173 -8.75 -15.75 -17.36
C GLY A 173 -8.46 -15.36 -15.91
N VAL A 174 -9.13 -14.32 -15.40
CA VAL A 174 -9.02 -13.95 -13.98
C VAL A 174 -9.54 -15.06 -13.08
N ALA A 175 -10.69 -15.67 -13.38
CA ALA A 175 -11.25 -16.73 -12.56
C ALA A 175 -10.26 -17.90 -12.39
N VAL A 176 -9.61 -18.34 -13.49
CA VAL A 176 -8.62 -19.42 -13.46
C VAL A 176 -7.36 -19.00 -12.69
N LEU A 177 -6.78 -17.84 -13.00
CA LEU A 177 -5.56 -17.36 -12.35
C LEU A 177 -5.78 -17.13 -10.85
N MET A 178 -6.95 -16.62 -10.45
CA MET A 178 -7.32 -16.47 -9.06
C MET A 178 -7.64 -17.79 -8.37
N ALA A 179 -8.15 -18.79 -9.08
CA ALA A 179 -8.32 -20.13 -8.52
C ALA A 179 -6.95 -20.77 -8.21
N VAL A 180 -5.97 -20.59 -9.09
CA VAL A 180 -4.58 -20.99 -8.83
C VAL A 180 -4.01 -20.25 -7.62
N ALA A 181 -4.22 -18.92 -7.55
CA ALA A 181 -3.78 -18.11 -6.41
C ALA A 181 -4.46 -18.53 -5.09
N LEU A 182 -5.75 -18.89 -5.13
CA LEU A 182 -6.52 -19.39 -3.99
C LEU A 182 -5.94 -20.71 -3.48
N VAL A 183 -5.71 -21.68 -4.36
CA VAL A 183 -5.12 -22.97 -4.01
C VAL A 183 -3.70 -22.79 -3.47
N ALA A 184 -2.88 -21.98 -4.13
CA ALA A 184 -1.53 -21.66 -3.67
C ALA A 184 -1.54 -21.02 -2.28
N THR A 185 -2.46 -20.08 -2.04
CA THR A 185 -2.63 -19.42 -0.74
C THR A 185 -3.08 -20.40 0.35
N LEU A 186 -4.01 -21.30 0.04
CA LEU A 186 -4.50 -22.31 0.98
C LEU A 186 -3.38 -23.24 1.45
N VAL A 187 -2.56 -23.71 0.50
CA VAL A 187 -1.52 -24.72 0.71
C VAL A 187 -0.21 -24.13 1.25
N LEU A 188 0.22 -22.97 0.76
CA LEU A 188 1.58 -22.46 1.01
C LEU A 188 1.66 -21.42 2.11
N VAL A 189 0.57 -20.68 2.39
CA VAL A 189 0.59 -19.58 3.37
C VAL A 189 0.26 -20.12 4.76
N PRO A 190 1.10 -19.93 5.79
CA PRO A 190 0.78 -20.36 7.15
C PRO A 190 -0.32 -19.47 7.77
N SER A 191 -1.02 -19.99 8.77
CA SER A 191 -2.01 -19.19 9.52
C SER A 191 -1.30 -18.09 10.31
N THR A 192 -1.72 -16.84 10.11
CA THR A 192 -1.20 -15.71 10.88
C THR A 192 -1.93 -15.56 12.23
N PRO A 193 -1.22 -15.14 13.30
CA PRO A 193 -1.86 -14.81 14.58
C PRO A 193 -2.93 -13.74 14.40
N LYS A 194 -3.98 -13.82 15.20
CA LYS A 194 -5.03 -12.78 15.23
C LYS A 194 -4.54 -11.57 16.02
N PRO A 195 -4.95 -10.34 15.65
CA PRO A 195 -4.71 -9.17 16.48
C PRO A 195 -5.27 -9.36 17.89
N GLU A 196 -4.57 -8.83 18.90
CA GLU A 196 -5.00 -8.93 20.31
C GLU A 196 -6.30 -8.15 20.58
N ARG A 197 -6.60 -7.13 19.77
CA ARG A 197 -7.82 -6.32 19.89
C ARG A 197 -8.55 -6.21 18.55
N PRO A 198 -9.87 -6.44 18.52
CA PRO A 198 -10.66 -6.22 17.32
C PRO A 198 -10.79 -4.72 17.02
N THR A 199 -10.55 -4.36 15.77
CA THR A 199 -10.74 -3.00 15.27
C THR A 199 -12.23 -2.64 15.24
N SER A 200 -12.59 -1.38 15.46
CA SER A 200 -14.00 -0.94 15.43
C SER A 200 -14.45 -0.73 13.97
N PRO A 201 -15.66 -1.17 13.58
CA PRO A 201 -16.16 -1.00 12.20
C PRO A 201 -16.44 0.48 11.84
N ILE A 202 -16.54 1.36 12.84
CA ILE A 202 -16.77 2.80 12.64
C ILE A 202 -15.46 3.59 12.74
N ALA A 203 -14.33 2.94 13.06
CA ALA A 203 -13.05 3.63 13.21
C ALA A 203 -12.64 4.42 11.94
N PRO A 204 -12.77 3.89 10.70
CA PRO A 204 -12.41 4.64 9.50
C PRO A 204 -13.28 5.89 9.32
N LEU A 205 -14.59 5.78 9.57
CA LEU A 205 -15.51 6.92 9.48
C LEU A 205 -15.23 7.98 10.55
N LYS A 206 -14.88 7.56 11.78
CA LYS A 206 -14.44 8.50 12.84
C LYS A 206 -13.13 9.17 12.48
N ALA A 207 -12.21 8.47 11.83
CA ALA A 207 -10.92 9.01 11.42
C ALA A 207 -11.07 10.17 10.42
N LEU A 208 -12.10 10.15 9.57
CA LEU A 208 -12.44 11.27 8.68
C LEU A 208 -12.82 12.58 9.41
N ARG A 209 -12.97 12.58 10.74
CA ARG A 209 -13.10 13.81 11.53
C ARG A 209 -11.77 14.57 11.65
N HIS A 210 -10.63 13.92 11.41
CA HIS A 210 -9.33 14.56 11.44
C HIS A 210 -9.11 15.34 10.15
N ARG A 211 -8.86 16.65 10.30
CA ARG A 211 -8.75 17.58 9.17
C ARG A 211 -7.72 17.16 8.12
N GLY A 212 -6.52 16.71 8.54
CA GLY A 212 -5.46 16.28 7.62
C GLY A 212 -5.91 15.10 6.74
N LEU A 213 -6.47 14.06 7.37
CA LEU A 213 -6.97 12.88 6.67
C LEU A 213 -8.17 13.21 5.76
N LEU A 214 -9.10 14.05 6.22
CA LEU A 214 -10.25 14.47 5.42
C LEU A 214 -9.83 15.28 4.20
N THR A 215 -8.94 16.27 4.37
CA THR A 215 -8.45 17.10 3.27
C THR A 215 -7.75 16.24 2.21
N MET A 216 -6.86 15.34 2.63
CA MET A 216 -6.18 14.44 1.71
C MET A 216 -7.13 13.43 1.06
N GLY A 217 -8.12 12.94 1.81
CA GLY A 217 -9.16 12.05 1.29
C GLY A 217 -10.06 12.71 0.25
N ILE A 218 -10.48 13.96 0.45
CA ILE A 218 -11.27 14.72 -0.53
C ILE A 218 -10.42 15.01 -1.78
N MET A 219 -9.15 15.40 -1.60
CA MET A 219 -8.25 15.59 -2.74
C MET A 219 -8.12 14.30 -3.55
N ALA A 220 -7.95 13.16 -2.87
CA ALA A 220 -7.85 11.86 -3.51
C ALA A 220 -9.16 11.45 -4.19
N LEU A 221 -10.32 11.77 -3.62
CA LEU A 221 -11.62 11.56 -4.27
C LEU A 221 -11.69 12.33 -5.59
N LEU A 222 -11.36 13.63 -5.58
CA LEU A 222 -11.37 14.49 -6.77
C LEU A 222 -10.37 14.02 -7.83
N TYR A 223 -9.16 13.65 -7.42
CA TYR A 223 -8.16 13.07 -8.30
C TYR A 223 -8.66 11.73 -8.91
N ASN A 224 -9.21 10.83 -8.10
CA ASN A 224 -9.72 9.56 -8.60
C ASN A 224 -10.92 9.75 -9.52
N TRP A 225 -11.70 10.80 -9.33
CA TRP A 225 -12.79 11.13 -10.25
C TRP A 225 -12.25 11.39 -11.67
N GLY A 226 -11.30 12.32 -11.81
CA GLY A 226 -10.68 12.61 -13.11
C GLY A 226 -9.97 11.39 -13.70
N PHE A 227 -9.23 10.65 -12.86
CA PHE A 227 -8.50 9.45 -13.28
C PHE A 227 -9.42 8.36 -13.84
N PHE A 228 -10.49 7.99 -13.11
CA PHE A 228 -11.40 6.94 -13.57
C PHE A 228 -12.35 7.39 -14.67
N THR A 229 -12.62 8.70 -14.79
CA THR A 229 -13.28 9.25 -15.99
C THR A 229 -12.45 8.95 -17.23
N MET A 230 -11.14 9.22 -17.18
CA MET A 230 -10.22 8.90 -18.27
C MET A 230 -10.16 7.40 -18.51
N LEU A 231 -9.93 6.60 -17.47
CA LEU A 231 -9.76 5.15 -17.61
C LEU A 231 -11.00 4.46 -18.19
N GLY A 232 -12.19 4.82 -17.71
CA GLY A 232 -13.44 4.21 -18.14
C GLY A 232 -13.97 4.69 -19.49
N TYR A 233 -13.57 5.88 -19.95
CA TYR A 233 -14.16 6.52 -21.12
C TYR A 233 -13.19 6.78 -22.28
N ALA A 234 -11.89 6.86 -22.04
CA ALA A 234 -10.90 7.05 -23.11
C ALA A 234 -10.86 5.96 -24.19
N PRO A 235 -11.23 4.68 -23.95
CA PRO A 235 -11.23 3.66 -25.02
C PRO A 235 -12.17 3.97 -26.19
N TYR A 236 -13.33 4.59 -25.94
CA TYR A 236 -14.36 4.82 -26.97
C TYR A 236 -13.87 5.72 -28.12
N PRO A 237 -13.30 6.91 -27.87
CA PRO A 237 -12.79 7.78 -28.95
C PRO A 237 -11.49 7.29 -29.62
N MET A 238 -10.90 6.18 -29.17
CA MET A 238 -9.68 5.64 -29.81
C MET A 238 -9.99 4.81 -31.06
N GLU A 239 -11.21 4.28 -31.20
CA GLU A 239 -11.63 3.43 -32.33
C GLU A 239 -10.67 2.25 -32.60
N LEU A 240 -10.12 1.67 -31.52
CA LEU A 240 -9.14 0.60 -31.57
C LEU A 240 -9.76 -0.75 -31.19
N GLU A 241 -9.24 -1.83 -31.76
CA GLU A 241 -9.58 -3.19 -31.34
C GLU A 241 -9.02 -3.51 -29.95
N ALA A 242 -9.56 -4.54 -29.28
CA ALA A 242 -9.17 -4.92 -27.92
C ALA A 242 -7.66 -5.14 -27.75
N HIS A 243 -6.99 -5.78 -28.71
CA HIS A 243 -5.54 -5.97 -28.67
C HIS A 243 -4.79 -4.63 -28.66
N GLN A 244 -5.17 -3.70 -29.54
CA GLN A 244 -4.54 -2.39 -29.66
C GLN A 244 -4.80 -1.51 -28.42
N LEU A 245 -6.02 -1.53 -27.89
CA LEU A 245 -6.34 -0.89 -26.60
C LEU A 245 -5.47 -1.45 -25.47
N GLY A 246 -5.27 -2.77 -25.44
CA GLY A 246 -4.37 -3.44 -24.49
C GLY A 246 -2.95 -2.88 -24.55
N LEU A 247 -2.40 -2.69 -25.75
CA LEU A 247 -1.07 -2.09 -25.94
C LEU A 247 -0.99 -0.64 -25.46
N VAL A 248 -2.02 0.17 -25.73
CA VAL A 248 -2.09 1.57 -25.27
C VAL A 248 -2.04 1.65 -23.75
N PHE A 249 -2.89 0.87 -23.08
CA PHE A 249 -2.94 0.86 -21.61
C PHE A 249 -1.72 0.20 -20.99
N THR A 250 -1.04 -0.72 -21.66
CA THR A 250 0.28 -1.20 -21.21
C THR A 250 1.34 -0.11 -21.31
N GLY A 251 1.37 0.68 -22.40
CA GLY A 251 2.25 1.84 -22.51
C GLY A 251 2.00 2.86 -21.40
N TRP A 252 0.72 3.15 -21.11
CA TRP A 252 0.30 3.95 -19.97
C TRP A 252 0.80 3.36 -18.63
N GLY A 253 0.55 2.07 -18.37
CA GLY A 253 0.93 1.39 -17.14
C GLY A 253 2.44 1.34 -16.90
N LEU A 254 3.24 1.20 -17.96
CA LEU A 254 4.70 1.28 -17.88
C LEU A 254 5.17 2.68 -17.44
N LEU A 255 4.55 3.75 -17.96
CA LEU A 255 4.84 5.10 -17.51
C LEU A 255 4.40 5.34 -16.06
N VAL A 256 3.24 4.83 -15.65
CA VAL A 256 2.80 4.86 -14.25
C VAL A 256 3.85 4.22 -13.34
N ALA A 257 4.29 3.01 -13.66
CA ALA A 257 5.28 2.27 -12.87
C ALA A 257 6.62 3.02 -12.82
N ALA A 258 7.14 3.46 -13.97
CA ALA A 258 8.42 4.16 -14.04
C ALA A 258 8.40 5.47 -13.24
N PHE A 259 7.35 6.29 -13.40
CA PHE A 259 7.24 7.58 -12.72
C PHE A 259 6.92 7.44 -11.23
N SER A 260 6.16 6.42 -10.84
CA SER A 260 5.90 6.10 -9.43
C SER A 260 7.18 5.74 -8.68
N VAL A 261 7.98 4.83 -9.24
CA VAL A 261 9.14 4.26 -8.54
C VAL A 261 10.37 5.16 -8.64
N PHE A 262 10.67 5.68 -9.82
CA PHE A 262 11.94 6.37 -10.05
C PHE A 262 11.81 7.89 -9.93
N PHE A 263 10.74 8.49 -10.43
CA PHE A 263 10.67 9.95 -10.55
C PHE A 263 10.00 10.61 -9.35
N ALA A 264 8.93 10.03 -8.82
CA ALA A 264 8.17 10.60 -7.71
C ALA A 264 9.06 10.86 -6.46
N PRO A 265 9.88 9.90 -5.98
CA PRO A 265 10.73 10.14 -4.81
C PRO A 265 11.80 11.20 -5.06
N ARG A 266 12.35 11.27 -6.28
CA ARG A 266 13.38 12.25 -6.66
C ARG A 266 12.82 13.67 -6.72
N LEU A 267 11.62 13.83 -7.28
CA LEU A 267 10.92 15.11 -7.33
C LEU A 267 10.52 15.58 -5.92
N GLN A 268 10.01 14.67 -5.11
CA GLN A 268 9.67 14.94 -3.71
C GLN A 268 10.88 15.37 -2.90
N ALA A 269 12.02 14.68 -3.01
CA ALA A 269 13.24 15.05 -2.30
C ALA A 269 13.76 16.44 -2.70
N ARG A 270 13.57 16.84 -3.97
CA ARG A 270 14.07 18.12 -4.49
C ARG A 270 13.13 19.30 -4.23
N TYR A 271 11.81 19.09 -4.29
CA TYR A 271 10.82 20.17 -4.30
C TYR A 271 9.78 20.07 -3.16
N GLY A 272 9.78 18.98 -2.37
CA GLY A 272 8.75 18.68 -1.38
C GLY A 272 7.48 18.07 -1.99
N THR A 273 6.64 17.44 -1.17
CA THR A 273 5.46 16.71 -1.69
C THR A 273 4.40 17.65 -2.26
N ALA A 274 4.07 18.74 -1.55
CA ALA A 274 2.96 19.61 -1.97
C ALA A 274 3.21 20.37 -3.28
N PRO A 275 4.37 21.01 -3.52
CA PRO A 275 4.64 21.68 -4.80
C PRO A 275 4.58 20.74 -6.00
N VAL A 276 5.11 19.51 -5.84
CA VAL A 276 5.06 18.48 -6.88
C VAL A 276 3.61 18.08 -7.16
N LEU A 277 2.80 17.84 -6.13
CA LEU A 277 1.39 17.50 -6.31
C LEU A 277 0.59 18.62 -6.99
N TYR A 278 0.84 19.90 -6.70
CA TYR A 278 0.17 21.00 -7.41
C TYR A 278 0.50 21.01 -8.91
N ALA A 279 1.80 20.94 -9.25
CA ALA A 279 2.23 20.91 -10.64
C ALA A 279 1.66 19.68 -11.37
N ASN A 280 1.60 18.54 -10.66
CA ASN A 280 1.09 17.29 -11.20
C ASN A 280 -0.43 17.31 -11.46
N LEU A 281 -1.23 17.82 -10.51
CA LEU A 281 -2.68 17.99 -10.68
C LEU A 281 -3.00 18.97 -11.81
N PHE A 282 -2.24 20.06 -11.93
CA PHE A 282 -2.38 20.98 -13.05
C PHE A 282 -2.02 20.33 -14.38
N GLY A 283 -0.92 19.57 -14.44
CA GLY A 283 -0.52 18.82 -15.63
C GLY A 283 -1.59 17.81 -16.06
N LEU A 284 -2.19 17.08 -15.12
CA LEU A 284 -3.32 16.19 -15.38
C LEU A 284 -4.55 16.92 -15.93
N ALA A 285 -4.85 18.12 -15.40
CA ALA A 285 -5.94 18.94 -15.92
C ALA A 285 -5.68 19.35 -17.38
N VAL A 286 -4.43 19.73 -17.72
CA VAL A 286 -4.03 20.05 -19.09
C VAL A 286 -4.17 18.83 -20.00
N VAL A 287 -3.69 17.66 -19.56
CA VAL A 287 -3.82 16.40 -20.34
C VAL A 287 -5.29 16.07 -20.61
N MET A 288 -6.16 16.19 -19.61
CA MET A 288 -7.60 15.98 -19.79
C MET A 288 -8.23 17.00 -20.73
N ALA A 289 -7.83 18.27 -20.66
CA ALA A 289 -8.32 19.29 -21.59
C ALA A 289 -7.85 19.03 -23.03
N VAL A 290 -6.64 18.49 -23.22
CA VAL A 290 -6.14 18.05 -24.54
C VAL A 290 -6.95 16.87 -25.07
N ILE A 291 -7.25 15.88 -24.24
CA ILE A 291 -8.12 14.76 -24.62
C ILE A 291 -9.51 15.29 -25.00
N ALA A 292 -10.08 16.19 -24.19
CA ALA A 292 -11.40 16.75 -24.42
C ALA A 292 -11.48 17.53 -25.74
N ALA A 293 -10.50 18.39 -26.02
CA ALA A 293 -10.46 19.21 -27.22
C ALA A 293 -10.12 18.40 -28.49
N GLY A 294 -9.38 17.31 -28.33
CA GLY A 294 -8.94 16.42 -29.42
C GLY A 294 -9.71 15.10 -29.48
N VAL A 295 -10.92 15.04 -28.90
CA VAL A 295 -11.66 13.78 -28.74
C VAL A 295 -12.01 13.11 -30.09
N GLU A 296 -12.17 13.90 -31.15
CA GLU A 296 -12.42 13.42 -32.52
C GLU A 296 -11.15 12.90 -33.22
N THR A 297 -9.97 13.07 -32.62
CA THR A 297 -8.68 12.65 -33.19
C THR A 297 -8.08 11.50 -32.35
N PRO A 298 -8.29 10.23 -32.73
CA PRO A 298 -7.82 9.07 -31.97
C PRO A 298 -6.36 9.13 -31.52
N THR A 299 -5.47 9.58 -32.41
CA THR A 299 -4.03 9.73 -32.10
C THR A 299 -3.77 10.69 -30.94
N VAL A 300 -4.53 11.79 -30.83
CA VAL A 300 -4.39 12.75 -29.73
C VAL A 300 -4.80 12.10 -28.42
N VAL A 301 -5.92 11.38 -28.41
CA VAL A 301 -6.40 10.66 -27.23
C VAL A 301 -5.39 9.60 -26.79
N ILE A 302 -4.89 8.77 -27.72
CA ILE A 302 -3.91 7.71 -27.43
C ILE A 302 -2.64 8.29 -26.79
N VAL A 303 -2.03 9.29 -27.42
CA VAL A 303 -0.78 9.89 -26.94
C VAL A 303 -1.00 10.57 -25.58
N ALA A 304 -2.10 11.30 -25.41
CA ALA A 304 -2.41 11.98 -24.16
C ALA A 304 -2.70 10.99 -23.01
N VAL A 305 -3.41 9.89 -23.27
CA VAL A 305 -3.64 8.83 -22.29
C VAL A 305 -2.33 8.17 -21.89
N ILE A 306 -1.47 7.78 -22.83
CA ILE A 306 -0.16 7.21 -22.49
C ILE A 306 0.64 8.21 -21.63
N ALA A 307 0.76 9.46 -22.08
CA ALA A 307 1.48 10.51 -21.36
C ALA A 307 0.93 10.79 -19.95
N SER A 308 -0.39 10.66 -19.75
CA SER A 308 -1.02 10.79 -18.44
C SER A 308 -0.45 9.82 -17.39
N GLY A 309 0.07 8.66 -17.83
CA GLY A 309 0.65 7.64 -16.97
C GLY A 309 1.79 8.19 -16.11
N ALA A 310 2.61 9.07 -16.67
CA ALA A 310 3.70 9.73 -15.94
C ALA A 310 3.17 10.52 -14.73
N PHE A 311 2.13 11.33 -14.96
CA PHE A 311 1.53 12.15 -13.91
C PHE A 311 0.75 11.32 -12.88
N ILE A 312 0.03 10.29 -13.34
CA ILE A 312 -0.70 9.36 -12.47
C ILE A 312 0.26 8.60 -11.54
N GLY A 313 1.41 8.15 -12.07
CA GLY A 313 2.46 7.49 -11.28
C GLY A 313 2.99 8.38 -10.16
N ILE A 314 3.29 9.64 -10.45
CA ILE A 314 3.68 10.64 -9.44
C ILE A 314 2.56 10.81 -8.42
N ASN A 315 1.32 11.04 -8.88
CA ASN A 315 0.21 11.36 -7.99
C ASN A 315 -0.10 10.23 -7.00
N ASN A 316 -0.19 8.99 -7.50
CA ASN A 316 -0.53 7.82 -6.69
C ASN A 316 0.48 7.60 -5.56
N THR A 317 1.76 7.75 -5.87
CA THR A 317 2.87 7.56 -4.91
C THR A 317 2.82 8.63 -3.83
N LEU A 318 2.87 9.89 -4.25
CA LEU A 318 2.98 11.02 -3.33
C LEU A 318 1.72 11.24 -2.50
N THR A 319 0.53 11.04 -3.08
CA THR A 319 -0.73 11.20 -2.34
C THR A 319 -0.85 10.16 -1.24
N THR A 320 -0.52 8.90 -1.54
CA THR A 320 -0.62 7.80 -0.56
C THR A 320 0.37 8.01 0.59
N GLN A 321 1.60 8.42 0.29
CA GLN A 321 2.59 8.79 1.32
C GLN A 321 2.11 9.99 2.16
N ALA A 322 1.66 11.06 1.51
CA ALA A 322 1.17 12.27 2.16
C ALA A 322 0.04 11.98 3.16
N VAL A 323 -0.92 11.13 2.80
CA VAL A 323 -2.01 10.70 3.69
C VAL A 323 -1.49 10.02 4.94
N MET A 324 -0.53 9.09 4.78
CA MET A 324 0.04 8.35 5.91
C MET A 324 0.85 9.25 6.84
N LEU A 325 1.47 10.30 6.32
CA LEU A 325 2.22 11.28 7.10
C LEU A 325 1.32 12.21 7.93
N VAL A 326 0.18 12.65 7.38
CA VAL A 326 -0.71 13.62 8.06
C VAL A 326 -1.80 12.98 8.91
N SER A 327 -1.92 11.65 8.90
CA SER A 327 -2.97 10.94 9.63
C SER A 327 -2.57 10.73 11.10
N PRO A 328 -3.36 11.24 12.07
CA PRO A 328 -3.08 11.07 13.50
C PRO A 328 -3.64 9.75 14.06
N VAL A 329 -4.19 8.87 13.21
CA VAL A 329 -4.74 7.57 13.59
C VAL A 329 -3.85 6.45 13.10
N GLU A 330 -4.05 5.25 13.64
CA GLU A 330 -3.40 4.02 13.18
C GLU A 330 -3.49 3.86 11.65
N ARG A 331 -2.38 3.45 11.03
CA ARG A 331 -2.24 3.35 9.57
C ARG A 331 -3.34 2.49 8.91
N PRO A 332 -3.76 1.33 9.46
CA PRO A 332 -4.85 0.54 8.87
C PRO A 332 -6.18 1.30 8.83
N VAL A 333 -6.47 2.08 9.88
CA VAL A 333 -7.68 2.92 9.95
C VAL A 333 -7.59 4.09 8.96
N ALA A 334 -6.43 4.75 8.89
CA ALA A 334 -6.15 5.81 7.93
C ALA A 334 -6.31 5.33 6.48
N SER A 335 -5.70 4.19 6.15
CA SER A 335 -5.72 3.56 4.84
C SER A 335 -7.13 3.17 4.42
N SER A 336 -7.93 2.61 5.34
CA SER A 336 -9.33 2.26 5.07
C SER A 336 -10.19 3.50 4.80
N ALA A 337 -10.03 4.56 5.59
CA ALA A 337 -10.78 5.81 5.44
C ALA A 337 -10.43 6.55 4.14
N TYR A 338 -9.13 6.64 3.85
CA TYR A 338 -8.60 7.17 2.60
C TYR A 338 -9.05 6.34 1.39
N GLY A 339 -8.92 5.02 1.47
CA GLY A 339 -9.33 4.07 0.44
C GLY A 339 -10.81 4.23 0.10
N PHE A 340 -11.68 4.33 1.10
CA PHE A 340 -13.11 4.61 0.89
C PHE A 340 -13.34 5.88 0.05
N LEU A 341 -12.74 7.02 0.41
CA LEU A 341 -12.90 8.28 -0.33
C LEU A 341 -12.29 8.21 -1.74
N ARG A 342 -11.14 7.56 -1.88
CA ARG A 342 -10.49 7.32 -3.16
C ARG A 342 -11.37 6.49 -4.10
N PHE A 343 -11.88 5.34 -3.64
CA PHE A 343 -12.62 4.41 -4.48
C PHE A 343 -14.07 4.87 -4.73
N ILE A 344 -14.70 5.61 -3.81
CA ILE A 344 -16.04 6.16 -4.07
C ILE A 344 -16.00 7.21 -5.19
N GLY A 345 -14.97 8.06 -5.21
CA GLY A 345 -14.74 9.01 -6.31
C GLY A 345 -14.50 8.29 -7.63
N GLY A 346 -13.64 7.28 -7.62
CA GLY A 346 -13.35 6.46 -8.79
C GLY A 346 -14.54 5.64 -9.30
N GLY A 347 -15.41 5.19 -8.41
CA GLY A 347 -16.59 4.41 -8.76
C GLY A 347 -17.71 5.26 -9.37
N LEU A 348 -17.97 6.45 -8.85
CA LEU A 348 -19.03 7.31 -9.38
C LEU A 348 -18.66 7.94 -10.74
N ALA A 349 -17.37 8.19 -10.97
CA ALA A 349 -16.88 8.93 -12.13
C ALA A 349 -17.23 8.30 -13.49
N PRO A 350 -16.94 7.02 -13.80
CA PRO A 350 -17.26 6.43 -15.10
C PRO A 350 -18.74 6.48 -15.45
N TYR A 351 -19.62 6.25 -14.48
CA TYR A 351 -21.06 6.32 -14.70
C TYR A 351 -21.53 7.75 -15.03
N VAL A 352 -21.06 8.74 -14.26
CA VAL A 352 -21.40 10.14 -14.52
C VAL A 352 -20.82 10.60 -15.85
N ALA A 353 -19.59 10.19 -16.17
CA ALA A 353 -18.94 10.42 -17.45
C ALA A 353 -19.77 9.86 -18.61
N GLY A 354 -20.17 8.58 -18.54
CA GLY A 354 -21.00 7.95 -19.55
C GLY A 354 -22.36 8.66 -19.72
N LYS A 355 -23.03 9.02 -18.61
CA LYS A 355 -24.30 9.76 -18.69
C LYS A 355 -24.15 11.15 -19.29
N LEU A 356 -23.03 11.83 -19.02
CA LEU A 356 -22.76 13.14 -19.58
C LEU A 356 -22.48 13.05 -21.08
N ALA A 357 -21.72 12.05 -21.51
CA ALA A 357 -21.46 11.81 -22.92
C ALA A 357 -22.74 11.43 -23.68
N ASP A 358 -23.56 10.53 -23.13
CA ASP A 358 -24.86 10.15 -23.72
C ASP A 358 -25.78 11.38 -23.92
N ALA A 359 -25.69 12.38 -23.04
CA ALA A 359 -26.53 13.57 -23.08
C ALA A 359 -25.93 14.75 -23.87
N THR A 360 -24.63 14.72 -24.16
CA THR A 360 -23.90 15.84 -24.76
C THR A 360 -22.96 15.35 -25.86
N ASP A 361 -21.66 15.30 -25.58
CA ASP A 361 -20.60 14.88 -26.50
C ASP A 361 -19.50 14.11 -25.75
N LEU A 362 -18.73 13.29 -26.48
CA LEU A 362 -17.63 12.48 -25.93
C LEU A 362 -16.54 13.31 -25.24
N GLY A 363 -16.36 14.59 -25.58
CA GLY A 363 -15.36 15.48 -24.98
C GLY A 363 -15.72 16.02 -23.59
N VAL A 364 -17.02 16.20 -23.30
CA VAL A 364 -17.51 16.85 -22.07
C VAL A 364 -17.09 16.12 -20.77
N PRO A 365 -17.13 14.77 -20.70
CA PRO A 365 -16.61 14.05 -19.54
C PRO A 365 -15.14 14.37 -19.22
N PHE A 366 -14.31 14.56 -20.24
CA PHE A 366 -12.90 14.87 -20.04
C PHE A 366 -12.70 16.29 -19.51
N TYR A 367 -13.52 17.26 -19.93
CA TYR A 367 -13.54 18.59 -19.32
C TYR A 367 -13.97 18.55 -17.85
N LEU A 368 -14.97 17.73 -17.50
CA LEU A 368 -15.35 17.52 -16.10
C LEU A 368 -14.18 16.92 -15.30
N GLY A 369 -13.47 15.93 -15.86
CA GLY A 369 -12.28 15.36 -15.26
C GLY A 369 -11.18 16.42 -15.03
N ALA A 370 -10.91 17.28 -16.01
CA ALA A 370 -9.99 18.41 -15.87
C ALA A 370 -10.42 19.36 -14.74
N ALA A 371 -11.71 19.69 -14.67
CA ALA A 371 -12.25 20.53 -13.59
C ALA A 371 -12.05 19.89 -12.21
N THR A 372 -12.25 18.57 -12.07
CA THR A 372 -12.01 17.88 -10.78
C THR A 372 -10.54 17.91 -10.35
N PHE A 373 -9.58 17.80 -11.28
CA PHE A 373 -8.16 17.99 -10.98
C PHE A 373 -7.84 19.42 -10.54
N LEU A 374 -8.43 20.43 -11.20
CA LEU A 374 -8.27 21.82 -10.78
C LEU A 374 -8.91 22.10 -9.42
N LEU A 375 -10.04 21.47 -9.09
CA LEU A 375 -10.70 21.57 -7.78
C LEU A 375 -9.90 20.85 -6.67
N ALA A 376 -9.12 19.82 -7.00
CA ALA A 376 -8.23 19.16 -6.04
C ALA A 376 -7.09 20.10 -5.56
N ILE A 377 -6.66 21.06 -6.36
CA ILE A 377 -5.59 22.03 -6.02
C ILE A 377 -5.94 22.89 -4.81
N PRO A 378 -7.07 23.65 -4.76
CA PRO A 378 -7.42 24.44 -3.59
C PRO A 378 -7.74 23.58 -2.36
N VAL A 379 -8.25 22.35 -2.55
CA VAL A 379 -8.42 21.39 -1.44
C VAL A 379 -7.05 21.04 -0.85
N LEU A 380 -6.07 20.66 -1.68
CA LEU A 380 -4.70 20.40 -1.23
C LEU A 380 -4.08 21.65 -0.57
N ALA A 381 -4.31 22.84 -1.12
CA ALA A 381 -3.86 24.11 -0.56
C ALA A 381 -4.40 24.35 0.86
N SER A 382 -5.63 23.96 1.15
CA SER A 382 -6.22 24.05 2.49
C SER A 382 -5.50 23.18 3.55
N GLY A 383 -4.79 22.13 3.11
CA GLY A 383 -4.02 21.19 3.93
C GLY A 383 -2.50 21.38 3.85
N HIS A 384 -2.01 22.33 3.03
CA HIS A 384 -0.58 22.49 2.73
C HIS A 384 0.31 22.60 3.98
N ARG A 385 -0.10 23.41 4.96
CA ARG A 385 0.65 23.60 6.21
C ARG A 385 0.74 22.33 7.05
N LEU A 386 -0.27 21.47 6.99
CA LEU A 386 -0.28 20.19 7.68
C LEU A 386 0.74 19.24 7.05
N LEU A 387 0.80 19.23 5.71
CA LEU A 387 1.75 18.41 4.96
C LEU A 387 3.19 18.81 5.26
N VAL A 388 3.52 20.10 5.11
CA VAL A 388 4.88 20.62 5.34
C VAL A 388 5.33 20.41 6.79
N ARG A 389 4.41 20.51 7.76
CA ARG A 389 4.73 20.23 9.17
C ARG A 389 5.04 18.74 9.38
N ALA A 390 4.24 17.85 8.81
CA ALA A 390 4.44 16.41 8.92
C ALA A 390 5.75 15.94 8.24
N GLU A 391 6.11 16.55 7.11
CA GLU A 391 7.39 16.27 6.44
C GLU A 391 8.58 16.72 7.30
N ARG A 392 8.51 17.90 7.92
CA ARG A 392 9.58 18.40 8.79
C ARG A 392 9.77 17.55 10.04
N SER A 393 8.68 17.10 10.67
CA SER A 393 8.78 16.21 11.84
C SER A 393 9.40 14.85 11.51
N THR A 394 9.30 14.39 10.26
CA THR A 394 9.94 13.14 9.82
C THR A 394 11.43 13.34 9.50
N GLY A 395 11.84 14.57 9.14
CA GLY A 395 13.25 14.93 8.89
C GLY A 395 14.07 15.19 10.16
N ASP A 396 13.39 15.44 11.29
CA ASP A 396 13.99 15.62 12.62
C ASP A 396 14.00 14.32 13.45
N ASP A 397 13.51 13.20 12.92
CA ASP A 397 13.69 11.90 13.56
C ASP A 397 15.20 11.59 13.62
N GLU A 398 15.69 11.45 14.85
CA GLU A 398 17.06 11.03 15.18
C GLU A 398 17.53 9.89 14.27
N PRO A 399 18.84 9.85 13.92
CA PRO A 399 19.38 8.84 13.02
C PRO A 399 18.89 7.45 13.44
N VAL A 400 18.07 6.84 12.56
CA VAL A 400 17.53 5.49 12.71
C VAL A 400 18.69 4.51 12.58
N GLY A 401 19.40 4.34 13.68
CA GLY A 401 20.50 3.43 13.91
C GLY A 401 20.57 3.09 15.40
N PRO A 402 21.26 2.02 15.79
CA PRO A 402 21.39 1.65 17.19
C PRO A 402 22.00 2.82 17.99
N SER A 403 21.22 3.40 18.90
CA SER A 403 21.69 4.49 19.76
C SER A 403 21.93 3.96 21.17
N LEU A 404 23.11 4.28 21.70
CA LEU A 404 23.54 3.89 23.04
C LEU A 404 23.48 5.12 23.94
N VAL A 405 22.48 5.17 24.82
CA VAL A 405 22.29 6.28 25.76
C VAL A 405 22.87 5.88 27.12
N PRO A 406 23.88 6.59 27.64
CA PRO A 406 24.45 6.28 28.95
C PRO A 406 23.47 6.54 30.10
N VAL A 407 23.50 5.67 31.11
CA VAL A 407 22.76 5.78 32.36
C VAL A 407 23.76 5.80 33.51
N GLY A 408 23.91 6.98 34.13
CA GLY A 408 24.86 7.18 35.23
C GLY A 408 26.29 7.45 34.75
N ARG A 409 27.29 6.84 35.41
CA ARG A 409 28.71 7.07 35.11
C ARG A 409 29.11 6.43 33.78
N THR A 410 29.86 7.18 32.97
CA THR A 410 30.44 6.70 31.71
C THR A 410 31.78 6.03 31.94
N ALA A 411 32.11 5.02 31.13
CA ALA A 411 33.39 4.32 31.20
C ALA A 411 34.56 5.27 30.90
N GLU A 412 35.72 5.04 31.52
CA GLU A 412 36.93 5.81 31.23
C GLU A 412 37.43 5.48 29.80
N PRO A 413 37.82 6.50 29.01
CA PRO A 413 38.33 6.30 27.66
C PRO A 413 39.57 5.38 27.65
N GLY A 414 39.51 4.29 26.88
CA GLY A 414 40.62 3.34 26.72
C GLY A 414 40.53 2.05 27.57
N SER A 415 39.51 1.92 28.43
CA SER A 415 39.21 0.66 29.12
C SER A 415 38.57 -0.37 28.18
N ARG A 416 38.84 -1.66 28.37
CA ARG A 416 38.18 -2.78 27.66
C ARG A 416 37.17 -3.45 28.59
N PRO A 417 35.92 -2.95 28.66
CA PRO A 417 34.94 -3.54 29.56
C PRO A 417 34.47 -4.91 29.07
N VAL A 418 34.09 -5.75 30.02
CA VAL A 418 33.20 -6.89 29.75
C VAL A 418 31.81 -6.29 29.52
N VAL A 419 31.24 -6.50 28.33
CA VAL A 419 29.91 -5.98 27.98
C VAL A 419 28.88 -7.09 28.15
N VAL A 420 27.81 -6.81 28.89
CA VAL A 420 26.66 -7.70 29.04
C VAL A 420 25.41 -7.01 28.53
N ALA A 421 24.77 -7.60 27.53
CA ALA A 421 23.51 -7.12 26.97
C ALA A 421 22.34 -7.95 27.50
N VAL A 422 21.34 -7.31 28.10
CA VAL A 422 20.14 -7.97 28.66
C VAL A 422 18.88 -7.25 28.22
N GLY A 423 17.80 -8.01 28.00
CA GLY A 423 16.47 -7.45 27.73
C GLY A 423 15.55 -7.57 28.96
N PRO A 424 14.27 -7.14 28.83
CA PRO A 424 13.28 -7.22 29.90
C PRO A 424 12.80 -8.67 30.10
N HIS A 425 13.57 -9.48 30.83
CA HIS A 425 13.19 -10.85 31.19
C HIS A 425 13.68 -11.25 32.60
N ASP A 426 12.99 -12.18 33.25
CA ASP A 426 13.24 -12.57 34.64
C ASP A 426 14.66 -13.08 34.92
N ARG A 427 15.35 -13.58 33.89
CA ARG A 427 16.74 -14.07 33.98
C ARG A 427 17.81 -12.98 33.86
N ALA A 428 17.44 -11.71 33.63
CA ALA A 428 18.40 -10.65 33.31
C ALA A 428 19.41 -10.45 34.44
N ALA A 429 18.93 -10.47 35.70
CA ALA A 429 19.79 -10.34 36.87
C ALA A 429 20.85 -11.46 36.95
N ALA A 430 20.46 -12.71 36.71
CA ALA A 430 21.39 -13.85 36.76
C ALA A 430 22.46 -13.77 35.66
N VAL A 431 22.11 -13.26 34.47
CA VAL A 431 23.07 -13.05 33.37
C VAL A 431 24.06 -11.94 33.73
N VAL A 432 23.58 -10.84 34.31
CA VAL A 432 24.44 -9.73 34.79
C VAL A 432 25.36 -10.20 35.92
N ASP A 433 24.87 -10.99 36.87
CA ASP A 433 25.69 -11.55 37.96
C ASP A 433 26.78 -12.50 37.43
N ALA A 434 26.49 -13.31 36.41
CA ALA A 434 27.49 -14.15 35.75
C ALA A 434 28.57 -13.33 35.02
N ALA A 435 28.17 -12.24 34.35
CA ALA A 435 29.11 -11.31 33.71
C ALA A 435 29.98 -10.57 34.74
N ALA A 436 29.44 -10.28 35.93
CA ALA A 436 30.19 -9.69 37.03
C ALA A 436 31.29 -10.63 37.57
N LEU A 437 31.05 -11.94 37.61
CA LEU A 437 32.08 -12.93 37.97
C LEU A 437 33.21 -12.96 36.93
N LEU A 438 32.87 -12.89 35.64
CA LEU A 438 33.86 -12.82 34.56
C LEU A 438 34.68 -11.53 34.64
N ALA A 439 34.04 -10.38 34.84
CA ALA A 439 34.70 -9.08 34.99
C ALA A 439 35.70 -9.07 36.16
N ARG A 440 35.36 -9.70 37.30
CA ARG A 440 36.29 -9.88 38.42
C ARG A 440 37.45 -10.80 38.09
N ALA A 441 37.19 -11.90 37.39
CA ALA A 441 38.24 -12.85 37.03
C ALA A 441 39.26 -12.25 36.03
N THR A 442 38.83 -11.28 35.22
CA THR A 442 39.67 -10.61 34.22
C THR A 442 40.13 -9.21 34.64
N ASP A 443 39.88 -8.79 35.88
CA ASP A 443 40.15 -7.44 36.40
C ASP A 443 39.70 -6.32 35.43
N SER A 444 38.53 -6.51 34.81
CA SER A 444 37.99 -5.63 33.77
C SER A 444 36.75 -4.91 34.28
N PRO A 445 36.47 -3.67 33.86
CA PRO A 445 35.22 -3.00 34.18
C PRO A 445 34.04 -3.70 33.52
N LEU A 446 32.84 -3.64 34.13
CA LEU A 446 31.62 -4.22 33.57
C LEU A 446 30.74 -3.14 32.93
N GLU A 447 30.24 -3.37 31.74
CA GLU A 447 29.27 -2.50 31.07
C GLU A 447 27.96 -3.25 30.88
N VAL A 448 26.89 -2.76 31.52
CA VAL A 448 25.54 -3.30 31.41
C VAL A 448 24.79 -2.53 30.34
N VAL A 449 24.39 -3.22 29.28
CA VAL A 449 23.60 -2.69 28.17
C VAL A 449 22.20 -3.27 28.25
N HIS A 450 21.21 -2.44 28.60
CA HIS A 450 19.81 -2.85 28.55
C HIS A 450 19.27 -2.65 27.14
N VAL A 451 18.94 -3.74 26.47
CA VAL A 451 18.42 -3.75 25.10
C VAL A 451 16.90 -3.61 25.18
N ARG A 452 16.40 -2.46 24.74
CA ARG A 452 14.96 -2.25 24.65
C ARG A 452 14.39 -3.19 23.60
N GLN A 453 13.43 -4.00 24.00
CA GLN A 453 12.73 -4.87 23.07
C GLN A 453 11.68 -4.07 22.30
N THR A 454 11.66 -4.29 21.01
CA THR A 454 10.67 -3.70 20.10
C THR A 454 9.79 -4.83 19.60
N ALA A 455 8.52 -4.81 19.97
CA ALA A 455 7.52 -5.73 19.44
C ALA A 455 6.94 -5.16 18.15
N VAL A 456 6.78 -6.01 17.13
CA VAL A 456 6.06 -5.62 15.92
C VAL A 456 4.59 -5.90 16.12
N VAL A 457 3.81 -4.85 16.37
CA VAL A 457 2.36 -4.90 16.48
C VAL A 457 1.78 -4.08 15.33
N GLU A 458 0.98 -4.72 14.47
CA GLU A 458 0.25 -4.03 13.39
C GLU A 458 1.12 -3.07 12.54
N GLU A 459 2.28 -3.55 12.08
CA GLU A 459 3.22 -2.78 11.25
C GLU A 459 3.97 -1.64 11.99
N GLN A 460 3.89 -1.60 13.33
CA GLN A 460 4.64 -0.66 14.16
C GLN A 460 5.68 -1.37 15.02
N ALA A 461 6.90 -0.83 15.00
CA ALA A 461 7.89 -1.05 16.03
C ALA A 461 7.39 -0.37 17.32
N VAL A 462 6.80 -1.14 18.22
CA VAL A 462 6.32 -0.65 19.52
C VAL A 462 7.32 -1.09 20.57
N ASP A 463 7.92 -0.13 21.25
CA ASP A 463 8.77 -0.44 22.41
C ASP A 463 7.92 -1.12 23.49
N THR A 464 8.37 -2.28 23.96
CA THR A 464 7.65 -3.05 24.98
C THR A 464 7.77 -2.43 26.38
N GLU A 465 8.64 -1.45 26.55
CA GLU A 465 8.91 -0.74 27.79
C GLU A 465 9.20 0.75 27.53
N THR A 466 8.87 1.62 28.49
CA THR A 466 9.17 3.05 28.40
C THR A 466 10.66 3.34 28.64
N ASP A 467 11.16 4.48 28.15
CA ASP A 467 12.53 4.95 28.40
C ASP A 467 12.84 5.06 29.91
N GLU A 468 11.85 5.45 30.72
CA GLU A 468 11.95 5.51 32.18
C GLU A 468 12.07 4.10 32.81
N GLN A 469 11.30 3.13 32.31
CA GLN A 469 11.40 1.73 32.76
C GLN A 469 12.75 1.11 32.41
N ALA A 470 13.26 1.35 31.20
CA ALA A 470 14.58 0.88 30.77
C ALA A 470 15.72 1.48 31.60
N ARG A 471 15.66 2.80 31.87
CA ARG A 471 16.63 3.46 32.76
C ARG A 471 16.55 2.96 34.20
N ALA A 472 15.34 2.71 34.71
CA ALA A 472 15.15 2.14 36.04
C ALA A 472 15.71 0.71 36.14
N ALA A 473 15.55 -0.11 35.10
CA ALA A 473 16.11 -1.46 35.03
C ALA A 473 17.65 -1.43 35.07
N VAL A 474 18.28 -0.55 34.27
CA VAL A 474 19.74 -0.35 34.32
C VAL A 474 20.18 0.13 35.70
N GLY A 475 19.48 1.09 36.29
CA GLY A 475 19.75 1.57 37.65
C GLY A 475 19.72 0.45 38.69
N ALA A 476 18.70 -0.41 38.65
CA ALA A 476 18.57 -1.55 39.55
C ALA A 476 19.71 -2.58 39.40
N HIS A 477 20.23 -2.77 38.19
CA HIS A 477 21.42 -3.60 37.96
C HIS A 477 22.69 -2.95 38.52
N LEU A 478 22.87 -1.64 38.30
CA LEU A 478 24.03 -0.90 38.81
C LEU A 478 24.07 -0.86 40.34
N ASP A 479 22.94 -0.62 41.00
CA ASP A 479 22.84 -0.61 42.47
C ASP A 479 23.19 -1.98 43.07
N ARG A 480 22.71 -3.05 42.43
CA ARG A 480 23.02 -4.43 42.83
C ARG A 480 24.50 -4.75 42.69
N LEU A 481 25.12 -4.34 41.58
CA LEU A 481 26.55 -4.53 41.34
C LEU A 481 27.41 -3.70 42.30
N ALA A 482 26.98 -2.48 42.63
CA ALA A 482 27.63 -1.63 43.62
C ALA A 482 27.60 -2.26 45.02
N ALA A 483 26.48 -2.86 45.43
CA ALA A 483 26.37 -3.59 46.69
C ALA A 483 27.33 -4.81 46.76
N GLN A 484 27.66 -5.40 45.61
CA GLN A 484 28.64 -6.47 45.52
C GLN A 484 30.09 -5.96 45.39
N GLY A 485 30.32 -4.66 45.23
CA GLY A 485 31.65 -4.05 45.06
C GLY A 485 32.21 -4.10 43.64
N VAL A 486 31.37 -4.28 42.62
CA VAL A 486 31.78 -4.31 41.20
C VAL A 486 31.68 -2.92 40.58
N ARG A 487 32.73 -2.46 39.90
CA ARG A 487 32.70 -1.22 39.11
C ARG A 487 31.97 -1.47 37.80
N ALA A 488 30.80 -0.86 37.64
CA ALA A 488 29.98 -1.01 36.44
C ALA A 488 29.45 0.31 35.88
N THR A 489 29.21 0.35 34.57
CA THR A 489 28.59 1.46 33.84
C THR A 489 27.36 0.98 33.09
N GLY A 490 26.34 1.83 32.99
CA GLY A 490 25.06 1.48 32.36
C GLY A 490 24.85 2.18 31.03
N ARG A 491 24.28 1.48 30.05
CA ARG A 491 23.75 2.06 28.81
C ARG A 491 22.40 1.44 28.47
N VAL A 492 21.55 2.23 27.83
CA VAL A 492 20.33 1.75 27.17
C VAL A 492 20.59 1.73 25.68
N LEU A 493 20.40 0.57 25.07
CA LEU A 493 20.45 0.42 23.62
C LEU A 493 19.03 0.52 23.07
N THR A 494 18.79 1.55 22.26
CA THR A 494 17.57 1.69 21.47
C THR A 494 17.86 1.12 20.08
N VAL A 495 17.23 0.01 19.73
CA VAL A 495 17.34 -0.62 18.40
C VAL A 495 16.06 -0.35 17.63
N VAL A 496 16.19 0.10 16.37
CA VAL A 496 15.08 0.09 15.41
C VAL A 496 15.46 -0.88 14.29
N GLY A 497 14.97 -2.11 14.34
CA GLY A 497 15.26 -3.13 13.32
C GLY A 497 15.31 -4.55 13.86
N ASP A 498 15.37 -5.53 12.94
CA ASP A 498 15.42 -6.96 13.30
C ASP A 498 16.65 -7.29 14.17
N HIS A 499 16.63 -8.46 14.81
CA HIS A 499 17.73 -8.93 15.67
C HIS A 499 19.10 -9.00 14.97
N ALA A 500 19.18 -8.94 13.63
CA ALA A 500 20.42 -8.92 12.87
C ALA A 500 21.06 -7.52 12.77
N ALA A 501 20.34 -6.43 13.07
CA ALA A 501 20.91 -5.07 13.11
C ALA A 501 21.71 -4.75 14.38
N ALA A 502 21.62 -5.61 15.41
CA ALA A 502 22.27 -5.43 16.72
C ALA A 502 23.61 -6.19 16.87
N GLY A 503 24.14 -6.75 15.77
CA GLY A 503 25.34 -7.62 15.75
C GLY A 503 26.64 -6.88 15.51
#